data_AF-A0A7L4ELE9-F1
#
_entry.id   AF-A0A7L4ELE9-F1
#
_cell.length_a   1.000
_cell.length_b   1.000
_cell.length_c   1.000
_cell.angle_alpha   90.00
_cell.angle_beta   90.00
_cell.angle_gamma   90.00
#
_symmetry.space_group_name_H-M   'P 1'
#
loop_
_entity.id
_entity.type
_entity.pdbx_description
1 polymer ?
#
loop_
_entity_poly.entity_id
_entity_poly.type
_entity_poly.pdbx_seq_one_letter_code
_entity_poly.pdbx_strand_id
1 'polypeptide(L)'
;GALAVLEYRAFYRRRFAEDAFASCRDVRLPATGGHAIATMCGRYGARLCTAQRWLDFQGDKNNGLAPLQIDFRLLPDGSEPG
;
A
#
# COMPACT_ATOMS: atom_id res chain seq x y z
N GLY A 1 -4.63 7.43 31.85
CA GLY A 1 -4.96 7.75 30.45
C GLY A 1 -4.52 6.60 29.57
N ALA A 2 -5.23 6.30 28.49
CA ALA A 2 -4.80 5.26 27.55
C ALA A 2 -3.57 5.72 26.75
N LEU A 3 -2.64 4.80 26.47
CA LEU A 3 -1.48 5.07 25.62
C LEU A 3 -1.91 5.04 24.14
N ALA A 4 -1.48 6.03 23.36
CA ALA A 4 -1.79 6.12 21.94
C ALA A 4 -0.73 5.40 21.10
N VAL A 5 -1.16 4.68 20.06
CA VAL A 5 -0.28 4.09 19.04
C VAL A 5 -0.07 5.11 17.93
N LEU A 6 1.18 5.54 17.72
CA LEU A 6 1.53 6.55 16.72
C LEU A 6 2.12 5.96 15.43
N GLU A 7 2.65 4.75 15.51
CA GLU A 7 3.26 4.02 14.40
C GLU A 7 3.30 2.52 14.71
N TYR A 8 3.17 1.68 13.68
CA TYR A 8 3.35 0.24 13.81
C TYR A 8 3.83 -0.40 12.49
N ARG A 9 4.25 -1.67 12.58
CA ARG A 9 4.60 -2.51 11.44
C ARG A 9 3.51 -3.53 11.16
N ALA A 10 3.17 -3.69 9.90
CA ALA A 10 2.26 -4.73 9.43
C ALA A 10 3.03 -5.71 8.54
N PHE A 11 3.00 -6.99 8.90
CA PHE A 11 3.70 -8.04 8.17
C PHE A 11 2.71 -8.84 7.33
N TYR A 12 2.88 -8.81 6.01
CA TYR A 12 2.07 -9.59 5.08
C TYR A 12 2.93 -10.58 4.33
N ARG A 13 2.34 -11.73 3.96
CA ARG A 13 2.96 -12.61 2.96
C ARG A 13 2.95 -11.89 1.62
N ARG A 14 4.05 -11.94 0.88
CA ARG A 14 4.23 -11.24 -0.39
C ARG A 14 3.14 -11.57 -1.39
N ARG A 15 2.82 -12.86 -1.57
CA ARG A 15 1.75 -13.29 -2.50
C ARG A 15 0.41 -12.61 -2.21
N PHE A 16 0.05 -12.45 -0.94
CA PHE A 16 -1.22 -11.83 -0.56
C PHE A 16 -1.27 -10.36 -1.00
N ALA A 17 -0.19 -9.61 -0.76
CA ALA A 17 -0.12 -8.21 -1.17
C ALA A 17 -0.05 -8.06 -2.70
N GLU A 18 0.66 -8.94 -3.38
CA GLU A 18 0.76 -8.94 -4.85
C GLU A 18 -0.58 -9.28 -5.52
N ASP A 19 -1.30 -10.28 -5.02
CA ASP A 19 -2.63 -10.66 -5.52
C ASP A 19 -3.66 -9.55 -5.26
N ALA A 20 -3.64 -8.96 -4.06
CA ALA A 20 -4.49 -7.82 -3.73
C ALA A 20 -4.20 -6.63 -4.66
N PHE A 21 -2.94 -6.29 -4.89
CA PHE A 21 -2.55 -5.24 -5.83
C PHE A 21 -2.99 -5.56 -7.26
N ALA A 22 -2.76 -6.80 -7.73
CA ALA A 22 -3.13 -7.24 -9.07
C ALA A 22 -4.63 -7.14 -9.32
N SER A 23 -5.46 -7.44 -8.32
CA SER A 23 -6.92 -7.29 -8.42
C SER A 23 -7.37 -5.83 -8.63
N CYS A 24 -6.56 -4.85 -8.22
CA CYS A 24 -6.91 -3.43 -8.27
C CYS A 24 -6.20 -2.63 -9.37
N ARG A 25 -5.04 -3.10 -9.88
CA ARG A 25 -4.14 -2.28 -10.71
C ARG A 25 -4.76 -1.79 -12.02
N ASP A 26 -5.73 -2.53 -12.56
CA ASP A 26 -6.38 -2.21 -13.84
C ASP A 26 -7.71 -1.48 -13.70
N VAL A 27 -8.16 -1.22 -12.47
CA VAL A 27 -9.37 -0.42 -12.21
C VAL A 27 -9.19 0.99 -12.77
N ARG A 28 -10.20 1.44 -13.52
CA ARG A 28 -10.22 2.75 -14.19
C ARG A 28 -11.02 3.77 -13.39
N LEU A 29 -10.54 5.02 -13.39
CA LEU A 29 -11.31 6.18 -12.97
C LEU A 29 -12.14 6.68 -14.16
N PRO A 30 -13.48 6.60 -14.13
CA PRO A 30 -14.31 6.98 -15.28
C PRO A 30 -14.11 8.42 -15.73
N ALA A 31 -13.87 9.33 -14.79
CA ALA A 31 -13.74 10.77 -15.07
C ALA A 31 -12.47 11.15 -15.85
N THR A 32 -11.40 10.35 -15.79
CA THR A 32 -10.10 10.68 -16.42
C THR A 32 -9.63 9.63 -17.42
N GLY A 33 -10.24 8.44 -17.44
CA GLY A 33 -9.75 7.27 -18.20
C GLY A 33 -8.44 6.67 -17.66
N GLY A 34 -7.82 7.30 -16.67
CA GLY A 34 -6.60 6.83 -16.02
C GLY A 34 -6.86 5.65 -15.08
N HIS A 35 -5.78 4.96 -14.70
CA HIS A 35 -5.84 3.92 -13.67
C HIS A 35 -6.00 4.55 -12.28
N ALA A 36 -6.92 4.03 -11.47
CA ALA A 36 -7.14 4.48 -10.09
C ALA A 36 -5.85 4.40 -9.26
N ILE A 37 -5.08 3.32 -9.46
CA ILE A 37 -3.81 3.07 -8.77
C ILE A 37 -2.78 4.19 -8.96
N ALA A 38 -2.86 4.98 -10.05
CA ALA A 38 -1.96 6.11 -10.28
C ALA A 38 -2.07 7.18 -9.18
N THR A 39 -3.27 7.36 -8.64
CA THR A 39 -3.56 8.34 -7.58
C THR A 39 -3.18 7.84 -6.19
N MET A 40 -2.87 6.54 -6.07
CA MET A 40 -2.58 5.86 -4.80
C MET A 40 -1.13 5.34 -4.74
N CYS A 41 -0.24 5.86 -5.59
CA CYS A 41 1.14 5.36 -5.69
C CYS A 41 2.20 6.47 -5.76
N GLY A 42 1.83 7.67 -5.30
CA GLY A 42 2.68 8.84 -5.25
C GLY A 42 3.42 9.12 -6.57
N ARG A 43 4.72 9.43 -6.47
CA ARG A 43 5.57 9.79 -7.62
C ARG A 43 5.73 8.70 -8.68
N TYR A 44 5.35 7.45 -8.39
CA TYR A 44 5.57 6.32 -9.30
C TYR A 44 4.49 6.24 -10.40
N GLY A 45 3.31 6.82 -10.16
CA GLY A 45 2.15 6.68 -11.03
C GLY A 45 1.80 5.20 -11.29
N ALA A 46 0.90 4.93 -12.25
CA ALA A 46 0.48 3.55 -12.51
C ALA A 46 1.59 2.65 -13.07
N ARG A 47 2.45 3.18 -13.96
CA ARG A 47 3.43 2.39 -14.72
C ARG A 47 4.53 1.79 -13.84
N LEU A 48 4.99 2.54 -12.83
CA LEU A 48 6.06 2.09 -11.91
C LEU A 48 5.50 1.68 -10.55
N CYS A 49 4.19 1.54 -10.41
CA CYS A 49 3.60 1.07 -9.16
C CYS A 49 3.85 -0.43 -8.97
N THR A 50 4.19 -0.80 -7.74
CA THR A 50 4.30 -2.18 -7.27
C THR A 50 3.44 -2.35 -6.03
N ALA A 51 3.15 -3.58 -5.61
CA ALA A 51 2.41 -3.85 -4.38
C ALA A 51 3.03 -3.15 -3.16
N GLN A 52 4.37 -3.19 -3.04
CA GLN A 52 5.09 -2.49 -1.96
C GLN A 52 4.90 -0.97 -2.06
N ARG A 53 5.13 -0.35 -3.23
CA ARG A 53 5.01 1.12 -3.38
C ARG A 53 3.59 1.63 -3.15
N TRP A 54 2.59 0.84 -3.54
CA TRP A 54 1.20 1.12 -3.26
C TRP A 54 0.92 1.10 -1.75
N LEU A 55 1.32 0.03 -1.04
CA LEU A 55 1.16 -0.07 0.40
C LEU A 55 1.96 0.99 1.17
N ASP A 56 3.18 1.30 0.73
CA ASP A 56 4.01 2.38 1.28
C ASP A 56 3.28 3.71 1.20
N PHE A 57 2.64 4.01 0.07
CA PHE A 57 1.83 5.21 -0.07
C PHE A 57 0.66 5.20 0.90
N GLN A 58 -0.06 4.08 1.05
CA GLN A 58 -1.19 3.98 1.99
C GLN A 58 -0.77 4.13 3.46
N GLY A 59 0.47 3.77 3.80
CA GLY A 59 1.02 3.85 5.15
C GLY A 59 1.82 5.12 5.46
N ASP A 60 2.10 5.99 4.48
CA ASP A 60 2.92 7.19 4.66
C ASP A 60 2.09 8.35 5.21
N LYS A 61 2.26 8.67 6.51
CA LYS A 61 1.58 9.81 7.15
C LYS A 61 1.87 11.16 6.51
N ASN A 62 2.94 11.28 5.73
CA ASN A 62 3.32 12.54 5.08
C ASN A 62 2.61 12.75 3.74
N ASN A 63 1.83 11.78 3.26
CA ASN A 63 1.05 11.91 2.03
C ASN A 63 -0.21 12.81 2.19
N GLY A 64 -0.54 13.23 3.42
CA GLY A 64 -1.71 14.06 3.73
C GLY A 64 -3.05 13.31 3.83
N LEU A 65 -3.03 11.98 3.71
CA LEU A 65 -4.20 11.09 3.71
C LEU A 65 -4.12 10.02 4.81
N ALA A 66 -2.96 9.42 5.05
CA ALA A 66 -2.79 8.38 6.06
C ALA A 66 -2.76 9.01 7.47
N PRO A 67 -3.58 8.53 8.42
CA PRO A 67 -3.70 9.15 9.74
C PRO A 67 -2.53 8.85 10.69
N LEU A 68 -1.76 7.79 10.41
CA LEU A 68 -0.54 7.44 11.14
C LEU A 68 0.43 6.67 10.23
N GLN A 69 1.67 6.50 10.69
CA GLN A 69 2.67 5.73 9.94
C GLN A 69 2.40 4.23 10.07
N ILE A 70 2.33 3.55 8.93
CA ILE A 70 2.31 2.08 8.86
C ILE A 70 3.49 1.63 8.00
N ASP A 71 4.35 0.79 8.56
CA ASP A 71 5.48 0.18 7.83
C ASP A 71 5.10 -1.24 7.39
N PHE A 72 4.69 -1.37 6.13
CA PHE A 72 4.29 -2.64 5.53
C PHE A 72 5.51 -3.47 5.11
N ARG A 73 5.64 -4.67 5.65
CA ARG A 73 6.71 -5.62 5.34
C ARG A 73 6.16 -6.82 4.58
N LEU A 74 6.52 -6.93 3.29
CA LEU A 74 6.14 -8.05 2.43
C LEU A 74 7.15 -9.19 2.52
N LEU A 75 6.83 -10.15 3.39
CA LEU A 75 7.68 -11.29 3.68
C LEU A 75 7.60 -12.37 2.58
N PRO A 76 8.69 -13.11 2.29
CA PRO A 76 8.68 -14.20 1.32
C PRO A 76 7.66 -15.29 1.64
N ASP A 77 7.22 -16.05 0.63
CA ASP A 77 6.35 -17.19 0.88
C ASP A 77 7.04 -18.25 1.76
N GLY A 78 6.27 -18.86 2.66
CA GLY A 78 6.77 -19.82 3.64
C GLY A 78 7.32 -19.20 4.92
N SER A 79 7.38 -17.87 5.03
CA SER A 79 7.61 -17.19 6.30
C SER A 79 6.29 -17.00 7.07
N GLU A 80 6.35 -17.21 8.39
CA GLU A 80 5.27 -16.83 9.30
C GLU A 80 5.44 -15.35 9.67
N PRO A 81 4.38 -14.52 9.58
CA PRO A 81 4.38 -13.25 10.30
C PRO A 81 4.46 -13.59 11.79
N GLY A 82 5.50 -13.08 12.46
CA GLY A 82 5.84 -13.42 13.85
C GLY A 82 4.74 -13.13 14.86
#